data_AF-A0AAU1YAX1-F1
#
_entry.id   AF-A0AAU1YAX1-F1
#
_cell.length_a   1.000
_cell.length_b   1.000
_cell.length_c   1.000
_cell.angle_alpha   90.00
_cell.angle_beta   90.00
_cell.angle_gamma   90.00
#
_symmetry.space_group_name_H-M   'P 1'
#
loop_
_entity.id
_entity.type
_entity.pdbx_description
1 polymer ?
#
loop_
_entity_poly.entity_id
_entity_poly.type
_entity_poly.pdbx_seq_one_letter_code
_entity_poly.pdbx_strand_id
1 'polypeptide(L)'
;MQPPAPDGAIRQLLTLARHGDLGAYARQIQRLGGCQQPVRMEGHRLDVHAETGEIVRELLDRTLPAGQLLVRCNNRRATRCAACAEIYRKDTFHLVTAGLSGGKGIGPTVAEHPRVFATFTAPSFGPVHNRPGGGRCRCGRLHPDDDPALGTPLNPDRYDYRAAVLWNAHAGALWARFTTYLRQQLASRAGLTRSELRHSLKVSYAKVAEYQRRGAVHFHAVIRLDGPDGAEDTPPAWATTELLTDAIRTAAGLAETPGPDLDGHTHTFRFGVQLDIRPIRSADFKGTSDLNSRAVASYIAKYATKGAETATGTLDRPIRNPITDLIGAEVTDHARQMILTCWHLGARPELEDLRLRKWAHMLGFRGHFSTKSRAYSVTLGALRQERADHNEALARERAAEAGHPLPDPDTVLVLSHWRFAGTGMTAAEHFIAHGTPPPSASPTTSADDDTEGDSAWTADATN
;
A
#
# COMPACT_ATOMS: atom_id res chain seq x y z
N MET A 1 -24.02 22.66 -15.12
CA MET A 1 -24.22 23.65 -14.03
C MET A 1 -23.43 23.14 -12.82
N GLN A 2 -22.46 23.90 -12.33
CA GLN A 2 -21.81 23.58 -11.06
C GLN A 2 -22.83 23.73 -9.92
N PRO A 3 -22.86 22.82 -8.93
CA PRO A 3 -23.74 22.98 -7.77
C PRO A 3 -23.41 24.30 -7.05
N PRO A 4 -24.42 25.01 -6.53
CA PRO A 4 -24.19 26.24 -5.78
C PRO A 4 -23.27 25.97 -4.58
N ALA A 5 -22.34 26.88 -4.32
CA ALA A 5 -21.45 26.77 -3.16
C ALA A 5 -22.29 26.71 -1.88
N PRO A 6 -21.97 25.84 -0.91
CA PRO A 6 -22.77 25.70 0.30
C PRO A 6 -22.71 27.00 1.11
N ASP A 7 -23.86 27.48 1.60
CA ASP A 7 -23.98 28.76 2.31
C ASP A 7 -22.99 28.94 3.47
N GLY A 8 -22.64 27.84 4.15
CA GLY A 8 -21.62 27.83 5.20
C GLY A 8 -20.21 28.14 4.68
N ALA A 9 -19.83 27.58 3.52
CA ALA A 9 -18.56 27.91 2.86
C ALA A 9 -18.55 29.36 2.38
N ILE A 10 -19.66 29.85 1.80
CA ILE A 10 -19.77 31.24 1.36
C ILE A 10 -19.61 32.19 2.55
N ARG A 11 -20.30 31.96 3.68
CA ARG A 11 -20.16 32.79 4.89
C ARG A 11 -18.74 32.79 5.44
N GLN A 12 -18.08 31.64 5.45
CA GLN A 12 -16.71 31.53 5.95
C GLN A 12 -15.71 32.22 5.01
N LEU A 13 -15.88 32.07 3.70
CA LEU A 13 -15.09 32.79 2.68
C LEU A 13 -15.32 34.30 2.74
N LEU A 14 -16.56 34.77 2.94
CA LEU A 14 -16.87 36.19 3.13
C LEU A 14 -16.22 36.74 4.40
N THR A 15 -16.17 35.95 5.48
CA THR A 15 -15.49 36.34 6.72
C THR A 15 -13.98 36.46 6.50
N LEU A 16 -13.38 35.48 5.79
CA LEU A 16 -11.96 35.52 5.39
C LEU A 16 -11.68 36.69 4.43
N ALA A 17 -12.56 36.98 3.47
CA ALA A 17 -12.43 38.10 2.54
C ALA A 17 -12.47 39.46 3.23
N ARG A 18 -13.27 39.59 4.29
CA ARG A 18 -13.42 40.83 5.05
C ARG A 18 -12.26 41.10 6.02
N HIS A 19 -11.50 40.06 6.39
CA HIS A 19 -10.51 40.15 7.46
C HIS A 19 -9.14 39.52 7.16
N GLY A 20 -8.90 38.98 5.96
CA GLY A 20 -7.64 38.31 5.60
C GLY A 20 -7.36 38.21 4.09
N ASP A 21 -6.13 37.81 3.74
CA ASP A 21 -5.69 37.59 2.35
C ASP A 21 -6.18 36.21 1.84
N LEU A 22 -7.31 36.21 1.13
CA LEU A 22 -7.85 35.03 0.43
C LEU A 22 -6.84 34.37 -0.51
N GLY A 23 -5.93 35.15 -1.12
CA GLY A 23 -4.89 34.64 -1.99
C GLY A 23 -3.88 33.78 -1.22
N ALA A 24 -3.43 34.23 -0.04
CA ALA A 24 -2.55 33.44 0.81
C ALA A 24 -3.22 32.18 1.32
N TYR A 25 -4.51 32.26 1.67
CA TYR A 25 -5.32 31.11 2.06
C TYR A 25 -5.45 30.07 0.94
N ALA A 26 -5.80 30.50 -0.26
CA ALA A 26 -5.87 29.64 -1.42
C ALA A 26 -4.51 29.01 -1.76
N ARG A 27 -3.42 29.77 -1.70
CA ARG A 27 -2.04 29.25 -1.89
C ARG A 27 -1.70 28.17 -0.87
N GLN A 28 -2.08 28.35 0.40
CA GLN A 28 -1.83 27.34 1.45
C GLN A 28 -2.58 26.03 1.13
N ILE A 29 -3.83 26.10 0.68
CA ILE A 29 -4.62 24.92 0.28
C ILE A 29 -4.03 24.28 -0.98
N GLN A 30 -3.65 25.06 -1.99
CA GLN A 30 -3.06 24.56 -3.23
C GLN A 30 -1.76 23.78 -3.01
N ARG A 31 -0.95 24.15 -2.00
CA ARG A 31 0.26 23.40 -1.59
C ARG A 31 -0.03 21.97 -1.13
N LEU A 32 -1.27 21.68 -0.72
CA LEU A 32 -1.70 20.31 -0.41
C LEU A 32 -1.82 19.44 -1.65
N GLY A 33 -1.73 20.01 -2.86
CA GLY A 33 -1.70 19.32 -4.15
C GLY A 33 -2.78 18.25 -4.27
N GLY A 34 -4.03 18.65 -4.02
CA GLY A 34 -5.21 17.79 -4.10
C GLY A 34 -5.44 16.83 -2.94
N CYS A 35 -4.72 16.93 -1.82
CA CYS A 35 -4.98 16.09 -0.65
C CYS A 35 -6.40 16.33 -0.11
N GLN A 36 -7.23 15.29 -0.04
CA GLN A 36 -8.63 15.38 0.36
C GLN A 36 -8.85 15.42 1.88
N GLN A 37 -7.87 14.96 2.67
CA GLN A 37 -7.99 14.79 4.12
C GLN A 37 -6.74 15.27 4.87
N PRO A 38 -6.29 16.52 4.68
CA PRO A 38 -5.03 17.01 5.25
C PRO A 38 -4.99 16.90 6.77
N VAL A 39 -3.80 16.70 7.33
CA VAL A 39 -3.53 16.76 8.77
C VAL A 39 -3.35 18.21 9.17
N ARG A 40 -4.01 18.61 10.26
CA ARG A 40 -3.91 19.94 10.87
C ARG A 40 -2.96 19.89 12.03
N MET A 41 -2.06 20.86 12.10
CA MET A 41 -1.11 20.99 13.17
C MET A 41 -1.11 22.41 13.76
N GLU A 42 -1.00 22.46 15.08
CA GLU A 42 -0.83 23.68 15.88
C GLU A 42 0.59 23.71 16.45
N GLY A 43 1.15 24.90 16.60
CA GLY A 43 2.50 25.08 17.09
C GLY A 43 3.34 25.98 16.21
N HIS A 44 4.64 25.70 16.15
CA HIS A 44 5.60 26.61 15.55
C HIS A 44 6.86 25.93 15.01
N ARG A 45 7.55 26.67 14.16
CA ARG A 45 8.93 26.41 13.72
C ARG A 45 9.73 27.70 13.84
N LEU A 46 10.91 27.59 14.45
CA LEU A 46 11.92 28.64 14.54
C LEU A 46 13.16 28.18 13.78
N ASP A 47 13.61 29.01 12.86
CA ASP A 47 14.90 28.89 12.19
C ASP A 47 15.84 29.84 12.94
N VAL A 48 16.82 29.29 13.66
CA VAL A 48 17.73 30.01 14.55
C VAL A 48 19.14 29.97 13.97
N HIS A 49 19.79 31.11 13.83
CA HIS A 49 21.18 31.17 13.38
C HIS A 49 22.09 30.48 14.42
N ALA A 50 22.85 29.49 13.98
CA ALA A 50 23.53 28.54 14.85
C ALA A 50 24.60 29.19 15.75
N GLU A 51 25.30 30.22 15.26
CA GLU A 51 26.38 30.87 16.00
C GLU A 51 25.89 31.96 16.95
N THR A 52 24.86 32.71 16.55
CA THR A 52 24.39 33.90 17.28
C THR A 52 23.21 33.62 18.18
N GLY A 53 22.48 32.52 17.93
CA GLY A 53 21.21 32.22 18.58
C GLY A 53 20.05 33.12 18.13
N GLU A 54 20.25 33.95 17.11
CA GLU A 54 19.21 34.85 16.59
C GLU A 54 18.14 34.06 15.83
N ILE A 55 16.86 34.35 16.09
CA ILE A 55 15.75 33.80 15.31
C ILE A 55 15.68 34.55 13.99
N VAL A 56 16.16 33.92 12.93
CA VAL A 56 16.18 34.51 11.57
C VAL A 56 14.87 34.29 10.82
N ARG A 57 14.07 33.31 11.25
CA ARG A 57 12.71 33.12 10.75
C ARG A 57 11.84 32.40 11.77
N GLU A 58 10.60 32.86 11.88
CA GLU A 58 9.58 32.26 12.73
C GLU A 58 8.35 31.92 11.89
N LEU A 59 7.79 30.74 12.13
CA LEU A 59 6.54 30.28 11.56
C LEU A 59 5.62 29.82 12.68
N LEU A 60 4.52 30.54 12.89
CA LEU A 60 3.52 30.22 13.91
C LEU A 60 2.22 29.80 13.23
N ASP A 61 1.58 28.75 13.73
CA ASP A 61 0.25 28.32 13.27
C ASP A 61 -0.76 29.47 13.10
N ARG A 62 -0.93 30.32 14.12
CA ARG A 62 -1.87 31.45 14.15
C ARG A 62 -1.57 32.54 13.12
N THR A 63 -0.34 32.56 12.59
CA THR A 63 0.07 33.48 11.51
C THR A 63 -0.14 32.88 10.12
N LEU A 64 -0.40 31.58 10.03
CA LEU A 64 -0.74 30.96 8.77
C LEU A 64 -2.16 31.37 8.34
N PRO A 65 -2.43 31.50 7.03
CA PRO A 65 -3.74 31.90 6.52
C PRO A 65 -4.90 31.05 7.03
N ALA A 66 -4.69 29.74 7.23
CA ALA A 66 -5.68 28.82 7.78
C ALA A 66 -5.72 28.76 9.31
N GLY A 67 -4.91 29.59 10.00
CA GLY A 67 -4.71 29.56 11.46
C GLY A 67 -4.02 28.30 11.97
N GLN A 68 -3.62 27.39 11.08
CA GLN A 68 -3.01 26.11 11.36
C GLN A 68 -2.06 25.71 10.22
N LEU A 69 -1.09 24.85 10.52
CA LEU A 69 -0.29 24.19 9.50
C LEU A 69 -1.09 23.04 8.89
N LEU A 70 -1.22 23.04 7.57
CA LEU A 70 -1.87 21.98 6.81
C LEU A 70 -0.80 21.12 6.14
N VAL A 71 -0.82 19.83 6.43
CA VAL A 71 0.11 18.84 5.86
C VAL A 71 -0.69 17.77 5.12
N ARG A 72 -0.14 17.26 4.02
CA ARG A 72 -0.74 16.15 3.27
C ARG A 72 -0.93 14.93 4.19
N CYS A 73 -2.03 14.20 4.00
CA CYS A 73 -2.36 13.04 4.83
C CYS A 73 -1.41 11.83 4.66
N ASN A 74 -0.69 11.77 3.53
CA ASN A 74 0.20 10.67 3.15
C ASN A 74 -0.45 9.27 3.22
N ASN A 75 -1.78 9.21 3.10
CA ASN A 75 -2.52 7.97 3.09
C ASN A 75 -2.34 7.28 1.73
N ARG A 76 -1.90 6.02 1.74
CA ARG A 76 -1.65 5.26 0.52
C ARG A 76 -2.92 4.80 -0.20
N ARG A 77 -4.08 4.81 0.47
CA ARG A 77 -5.33 4.24 -0.06
C ARG A 77 -6.04 5.25 -0.96
N ALA A 78 -6.28 4.87 -2.20
CA ALA A 78 -6.95 5.72 -3.18
C ALA A 78 -8.35 6.16 -2.71
N THR A 79 -9.07 5.25 -2.05
CA THR A 79 -10.39 5.46 -1.43
C THR A 79 -10.40 6.50 -0.32
N ARG A 80 -9.23 6.75 0.31
CA ARG A 80 -9.07 7.75 1.37
C ARG A 80 -8.57 9.09 0.86
N CYS A 81 -7.63 9.05 -0.07
CA CYS A 81 -7.05 10.24 -0.68
C CYS A 81 -6.38 9.86 -2.00
N ALA A 82 -7.08 10.03 -3.12
CA ALA A 82 -6.55 9.71 -4.46
C ALA A 82 -5.21 10.40 -4.73
N ALA A 83 -5.11 11.70 -4.43
CA ALA A 83 -3.88 12.46 -4.67
C ALA A 83 -2.67 11.99 -3.84
N CYS A 84 -2.85 11.58 -2.58
CA CYS A 84 -1.73 11.06 -1.76
C CYS A 84 -1.39 9.62 -2.13
N ALA A 85 -2.39 8.81 -2.46
CA ALA A 85 -2.21 7.46 -2.97
C ALA A 85 -1.41 7.47 -4.27
N GLU A 86 -1.65 8.42 -5.17
CA GLU A 86 -0.93 8.54 -6.43
C GLU A 86 0.56 8.85 -6.25
N ILE A 87 0.90 9.73 -5.30
CA ILE A 87 2.32 9.97 -4.94
C ILE A 87 2.95 8.68 -4.39
N TYR A 88 2.25 7.99 -3.49
CA TYR A 88 2.72 6.72 -2.93
C TYR A 88 2.90 5.64 -4.02
N ARG A 89 1.99 5.59 -5.01
CA ARG A 89 2.07 4.70 -6.16
C ARG A 89 3.33 4.97 -6.98
N LYS A 90 3.59 6.24 -7.30
CA LYS A 90 4.80 6.67 -8.03
C LYS A 90 6.08 6.36 -7.24
N ASP A 91 6.10 6.62 -5.95
CA ASP A 91 7.25 6.29 -5.09
C ASP A 91 7.49 4.77 -5.08
N THR A 92 6.43 3.97 -4.99
CA THR A 92 6.53 2.50 -5.05
C THR A 92 7.05 2.04 -6.42
N PHE A 93 6.57 2.65 -7.50
CA PHE A 93 7.05 2.38 -8.86
C PHE A 93 8.57 2.64 -8.97
N HIS A 94 9.05 3.79 -8.50
CA HIS A 94 10.48 4.12 -8.54
C HIS A 94 11.31 3.22 -7.64
N LEU A 95 10.81 2.86 -6.45
CA LEU A 95 11.47 1.93 -5.54
C LEU A 95 11.64 0.54 -6.17
N VAL A 96 10.61 0.02 -6.85
CA VAL A 96 10.67 -1.28 -7.53
C VAL A 96 11.55 -1.21 -8.77
N THR A 97 11.42 -0.15 -9.57
CA THR A 97 12.23 0.08 -10.78
C THR A 97 13.72 0.15 -10.45
N ALA A 98 14.09 0.90 -9.40
CA ALA A 98 15.48 1.00 -8.96
C ALA A 98 16.07 -0.37 -8.59
N GLY A 99 15.27 -1.26 -7.99
CA GLY A 99 15.70 -2.64 -7.72
C GLY A 99 15.72 -3.55 -8.96
N LEU A 100 15.06 -3.20 -10.05
CA LEU A 100 14.98 -4.07 -11.23
C LEU A 100 15.90 -3.65 -12.37
N SER A 101 16.28 -2.37 -12.40
CA SER A 101 16.97 -1.76 -13.54
C SER A 101 18.02 -0.73 -13.12
N GLY A 102 18.24 -0.52 -11.82
CA GLY A 102 19.13 0.53 -11.31
C GLY A 102 18.50 1.93 -11.32
N GLY A 103 19.30 2.92 -10.96
CA GLY A 103 18.90 4.31 -10.74
C GLY A 103 18.62 4.64 -9.27
N LYS A 104 18.54 5.95 -8.96
CA LYS A 104 18.25 6.46 -7.61
C LYS A 104 19.19 5.89 -6.53
N GLY A 105 20.48 5.83 -6.85
CA GLY A 105 21.53 5.30 -5.98
C GLY A 105 21.80 3.80 -6.11
N ILE A 106 21.16 3.12 -7.07
CA ILE A 106 21.43 1.71 -7.41
C ILE A 106 22.12 1.64 -8.78
N GLY A 107 23.18 0.85 -8.91
CA GLY A 107 23.92 0.63 -10.15
C GLY A 107 23.11 -0.14 -11.21
N PRO A 108 23.43 0.00 -12.51
CA PRO A 108 22.70 -0.68 -13.59
C PRO A 108 22.90 -2.20 -13.60
N THR A 109 23.98 -2.70 -12.99
CA THR A 109 24.33 -4.13 -12.90
C THR A 109 23.25 -4.97 -12.20
N VAL A 110 22.44 -4.36 -11.32
CA VAL A 110 21.29 -5.04 -10.69
C VAL A 110 20.30 -5.63 -11.70
N ALA A 111 20.27 -5.09 -12.93
CA ALA A 111 19.44 -5.58 -14.02
C ALA A 111 19.86 -6.97 -14.53
N GLU A 112 21.05 -7.44 -14.17
CA GLU A 112 21.60 -8.76 -14.54
C GLU A 112 21.30 -9.82 -13.46
N HIS A 113 20.90 -9.41 -12.27
CA HIS A 113 20.71 -10.31 -11.14
C HIS A 113 19.52 -11.28 -11.38
N PRO A 114 19.64 -12.58 -11.02
CA PRO A 114 18.57 -13.57 -11.16
C PRO A 114 17.33 -13.16 -10.39
N ARG A 115 16.17 -13.20 -11.05
CA ARG A 115 14.92 -12.69 -10.47
C ARG A 115 13.68 -13.31 -11.08
N VAL A 116 12.64 -13.38 -10.27
CA VAL A 116 11.31 -13.82 -10.66
C VAL A 116 10.24 -12.89 -10.10
N PHE A 117 9.11 -12.85 -10.78
CA PHE A 117 7.83 -12.42 -10.26
C PHE A 117 7.05 -13.65 -9.84
N ALA A 118 6.68 -13.75 -8.55
CA ALA A 118 5.98 -14.88 -7.99
C ALA A 118 4.66 -14.46 -7.33
N THR A 119 3.60 -15.22 -7.60
CA THR A 119 2.26 -15.01 -7.01
C THR A 119 1.89 -16.20 -6.13
N PHE A 120 1.68 -15.95 -4.84
CA PHE A 120 1.33 -16.94 -3.83
C PHE A 120 -0.13 -16.76 -3.42
N THR A 121 -0.93 -17.80 -3.57
CA THR A 121 -2.38 -17.73 -3.31
C THR A 121 -2.76 -18.33 -1.96
N ALA A 122 -3.93 -17.94 -1.47
CA ALA A 122 -4.58 -18.59 -0.34
C ALA A 122 -5.12 -19.97 -0.74
N PRO A 123 -5.25 -20.93 0.21
CA PRO A 123 -6.03 -22.13 -0.02
C PRO A 123 -7.52 -21.80 -0.22
N SER A 124 -8.30 -22.80 -0.63
CA SER A 124 -9.76 -22.66 -0.70
C SER A 124 -10.38 -22.85 0.68
N PHE A 125 -11.42 -22.05 0.99
CA PHE A 125 -12.24 -22.15 2.22
C PHE A 125 -13.67 -22.59 1.93
N GLY A 126 -13.93 -23.05 0.70
CA GLY A 126 -15.25 -23.35 0.18
C GLY A 126 -15.42 -22.81 -1.24
N PRO A 127 -16.35 -23.37 -2.02
CA PRO A 127 -16.54 -22.97 -3.40
C PRO A 127 -17.14 -21.56 -3.48
N VAL A 128 -16.58 -20.74 -4.37
CA VAL A 128 -17.02 -19.37 -4.63
C VAL A 128 -17.48 -19.20 -6.07
N HIS A 129 -18.27 -18.16 -6.32
CA HIS A 129 -18.56 -17.69 -7.66
C HIS A 129 -17.27 -17.22 -8.35
N ASN A 130 -17.03 -17.68 -9.57
CA ASN A 130 -15.83 -17.39 -10.34
C ASN A 130 -16.12 -17.38 -11.86
N ARG A 131 -15.11 -17.02 -12.64
CA ARG A 131 -15.12 -17.04 -14.11
C ARG A 131 -14.11 -18.07 -14.61
N PRO A 132 -14.49 -19.36 -14.78
CA PRO A 132 -13.59 -20.34 -15.37
C PRO A 132 -13.35 -20.00 -16.85
N GLY A 133 -12.10 -20.09 -17.32
CA GLY A 133 -11.66 -19.61 -18.64
C GLY A 133 -12.32 -20.25 -19.87
N GLY A 134 -13.25 -21.19 -19.71
CA GLY A 134 -13.96 -21.85 -20.81
C GLY A 134 -15.34 -22.37 -20.44
N GLY A 135 -16.01 -21.80 -19.42
CA GLY A 135 -17.27 -22.36 -18.95
C GLY A 135 -18.12 -21.45 -18.09
N ARG A 136 -19.26 -22.01 -17.65
CA ARG A 136 -20.14 -21.40 -16.67
C ARG A 136 -19.56 -21.58 -15.27
N CYS A 137 -19.82 -20.63 -14.39
CA CYS A 137 -19.58 -20.83 -12.98
C CYS A 137 -20.34 -22.08 -12.49
N ARG A 138 -19.88 -22.66 -11.40
CA ARG A 138 -20.51 -23.85 -10.78
C ARG A 138 -21.96 -23.59 -10.34
N CYS A 139 -22.41 -22.34 -10.27
CA CYS A 139 -23.82 -21.96 -10.12
C CYS A 139 -24.66 -22.08 -11.40
N GLY A 140 -24.05 -22.40 -12.55
CA GLY A 140 -24.68 -22.49 -13.87
C GLY A 140 -24.72 -21.18 -14.67
N ARG A 141 -24.33 -20.04 -14.08
CA ARG A 141 -24.35 -18.73 -14.74
C ARG A 141 -22.99 -18.39 -15.37
N LEU A 142 -23.04 -17.58 -16.43
CA LEU A 142 -21.86 -16.87 -16.92
C LEU A 142 -21.84 -15.51 -16.22
N HIS A 143 -20.75 -15.22 -15.51
CA HIS A 143 -20.60 -13.95 -14.80
C HIS A 143 -19.79 -12.97 -15.66
N PRO A 144 -20.27 -11.74 -15.89
CA PRO A 144 -19.42 -10.66 -16.41
C PRO A 144 -18.33 -10.28 -15.41
N ASP A 145 -17.33 -9.53 -15.86
CA ASP A 145 -16.14 -9.17 -15.07
C ASP A 145 -16.47 -8.35 -13.84
N ASP A 146 -17.54 -7.58 -13.85
CA ASP A 146 -18.02 -6.70 -12.79
C ASP A 146 -19.12 -7.32 -11.92
N ASP A 147 -19.45 -8.60 -12.14
CA ASP A 147 -20.54 -9.25 -11.40
C ASP A 147 -20.24 -9.27 -9.88
N PRO A 148 -21.12 -8.68 -9.05
CA PRO A 148 -20.92 -8.58 -7.61
C PRO A 148 -20.95 -9.93 -6.90
N ALA A 149 -21.46 -10.99 -7.53
CA ALA A 149 -21.39 -12.33 -6.98
C ALA A 149 -19.95 -12.87 -6.99
N LEU A 150 -19.06 -12.40 -7.88
CA LEU A 150 -17.73 -12.98 -8.03
C LEU A 150 -16.90 -12.88 -6.75
N GLY A 151 -16.34 -14.02 -6.33
CA GLY A 151 -15.61 -14.17 -5.08
C GLY A 151 -16.50 -14.49 -3.87
N THR A 152 -17.83 -14.31 -3.96
CA THR A 152 -18.74 -14.69 -2.88
C THR A 152 -18.97 -16.21 -2.85
N PRO A 153 -19.24 -16.81 -1.68
CA PRO A 153 -19.47 -18.25 -1.58
C PRO A 153 -20.72 -18.70 -2.33
N LEU A 154 -20.65 -19.86 -3.00
CA LEU A 154 -21.83 -20.49 -3.60
C LEU A 154 -22.88 -20.88 -2.53
N ASN A 155 -22.40 -21.25 -1.35
CA ASN A 155 -23.21 -21.50 -0.18
C ASN A 155 -22.53 -20.82 1.03
N PRO A 156 -23.04 -19.66 1.48
CA PRO A 156 -22.49 -18.94 2.61
C PRO A 156 -22.45 -19.76 3.91
N ASP A 157 -23.46 -20.59 4.18
CA ASP A 157 -23.55 -21.39 5.42
C ASP A 157 -22.49 -22.50 5.50
N ARG A 158 -21.95 -22.92 4.35
CA ARG A 158 -20.91 -23.95 4.25
C ARG A 158 -19.50 -23.39 4.04
N TYR A 159 -19.36 -22.08 3.91
CA TYR A 159 -18.06 -21.45 3.71
C TYR A 159 -17.32 -21.33 5.04
N ASP A 160 -16.05 -21.73 5.08
CA ASP A 160 -15.23 -21.68 6.28
C ASP A 160 -14.66 -20.27 6.51
N TYR A 161 -15.54 -19.37 6.98
CA TYR A 161 -15.17 -18.01 7.35
C TYR A 161 -14.11 -17.95 8.46
N ARG A 162 -14.12 -18.94 9.36
CA ARG A 162 -13.17 -19.02 10.48
C ARG A 162 -11.76 -19.23 9.94
N ALA A 163 -11.56 -20.26 9.11
CA ALA A 163 -10.27 -20.52 8.49
C ALA A 163 -9.84 -19.38 7.56
N ALA A 164 -10.76 -18.76 6.82
CA ALA A 164 -10.45 -17.62 5.95
C ALA A 164 -9.92 -16.39 6.72
N VAL A 165 -10.58 -16.02 7.82
CA VAL A 165 -10.13 -14.90 8.67
C VAL A 165 -8.80 -15.22 9.36
N LEU A 166 -8.65 -16.44 9.88
CA LEU A 166 -7.40 -16.85 10.52
C LEU A 166 -6.24 -16.94 9.53
N TRP A 167 -6.50 -17.40 8.31
CA TRP A 167 -5.54 -17.35 7.19
C TRP A 167 -5.02 -15.93 6.98
N ASN A 168 -5.91 -14.95 6.83
CA ASN A 168 -5.54 -13.55 6.65
C ASN A 168 -4.69 -13.04 7.84
N ALA A 169 -5.04 -13.41 9.07
CA ALA A 169 -4.28 -13.03 10.26
C ALA A 169 -2.86 -13.65 10.31
N HIS A 170 -2.67 -14.83 9.70
CA HIS A 170 -1.43 -15.60 9.73
C HIS A 170 -0.60 -15.49 8.43
N ALA A 171 -1.14 -14.90 7.36
CA ALA A 171 -0.47 -14.77 6.06
C ALA A 171 0.94 -14.11 6.17
N GLY A 172 1.10 -13.14 7.07
CA GLY A 172 2.41 -12.51 7.33
C GLY A 172 3.42 -13.46 7.98
N ALA A 173 2.98 -14.32 8.91
CA ALA A 173 3.83 -15.32 9.54
C ALA A 173 4.20 -16.43 8.55
N LEU A 174 3.27 -16.82 7.69
CA LEU A 174 3.53 -17.78 6.62
C LEU A 174 4.55 -17.25 5.60
N TRP A 175 4.46 -15.98 5.23
CA TRP A 175 5.51 -15.35 4.42
C TRP A 175 6.88 -15.42 5.10
N ALA A 176 6.97 -15.17 6.42
CA ALA A 176 8.22 -15.27 7.15
C ALA A 176 8.79 -16.70 7.12
N ARG A 177 7.93 -17.73 7.28
CA ARG A 177 8.29 -19.14 7.15
C ARG A 177 8.79 -19.47 5.75
N PHE A 178 8.08 -19.04 4.71
CA PHE A 178 8.52 -19.18 3.32
C PHE A 178 9.92 -18.60 3.09
N THR A 179 10.17 -17.36 3.51
CA THR A 179 11.51 -16.78 3.28
C THR A 179 12.60 -17.52 4.06
N THR A 180 12.27 -18.15 5.18
CA THR A 180 13.20 -19.00 5.94
C THR A 180 13.52 -20.26 5.15
N TYR A 181 12.49 -20.97 4.66
CA TYR A 181 12.68 -22.16 3.84
C TYR A 181 13.37 -21.85 2.53
N LEU A 182 13.08 -20.73 1.87
CA LEU A 182 13.76 -20.31 0.65
C LEU A 182 15.28 -20.23 0.85
N ARG A 183 15.74 -19.59 1.93
CA ARG A 183 17.17 -19.52 2.24
C ARG A 183 17.77 -20.89 2.55
N GLN A 184 17.03 -21.79 3.19
CA GLN A 184 17.47 -23.16 3.43
C GLN A 184 17.61 -23.95 2.12
N GLN A 185 16.62 -23.81 1.23
CA GLN A 185 16.59 -24.47 -0.07
C GLN A 185 17.71 -23.97 -1.00
N LEU A 186 18.04 -22.68 -0.95
CA LEU A 186 19.19 -22.11 -1.65
C LEU A 186 20.52 -22.62 -1.09
N ALA A 187 20.70 -22.60 0.24
CA ALA A 187 21.91 -23.10 0.89
C ALA A 187 22.17 -24.59 0.53
N SER A 188 21.14 -25.43 0.67
CA SER A 188 21.23 -26.86 0.38
C SER A 188 21.60 -27.14 -1.08
N ARG A 189 21.04 -26.40 -2.05
CA ARG A 189 21.35 -26.58 -3.48
C ARG A 189 22.75 -26.10 -3.85
N ALA A 190 23.27 -25.13 -3.11
CA ALA A 190 24.63 -24.64 -3.27
C ALA A 190 25.68 -25.48 -2.51
N GLY A 191 25.28 -26.52 -1.77
CA GLY A 191 26.20 -27.27 -0.90
C GLY A 191 26.73 -26.46 0.28
N LEU A 192 26.01 -25.40 0.69
CA LEU A 192 26.41 -24.47 1.75
C LEU A 192 25.56 -24.68 3.01
N THR A 193 26.14 -24.35 4.16
CA THR A 193 25.39 -24.10 5.38
C THR A 193 24.62 -22.77 5.29
N ARG A 194 23.64 -22.59 6.17
CA ARG A 194 22.89 -21.32 6.28
C ARG A 194 23.76 -20.15 6.72
N SER A 195 24.86 -20.41 7.42
CA SER A 195 25.79 -19.38 7.87
C SER A 195 26.67 -18.92 6.70
N GLU A 196 27.20 -19.86 5.93
CA GLU A 196 28.00 -19.57 4.75
C GLU A 196 27.19 -18.85 3.67
N LEU A 197 25.94 -19.26 3.45
CA LEU A 197 25.07 -18.59 2.47
C LEU A 197 24.96 -17.07 2.72
N ARG A 198 24.94 -16.62 3.97
CA ARG A 198 24.81 -15.18 4.29
C ARG A 198 26.03 -14.36 3.87
N HIS A 199 27.19 -15.00 3.73
CA HIS A 199 28.43 -14.36 3.30
C HIS A 199 28.62 -14.44 1.78
N SER A 200 27.78 -15.20 1.06
CA SER A 200 27.89 -15.36 -0.40
C SER A 200 26.67 -14.85 -1.16
N LEU A 201 25.48 -14.80 -0.54
CA LEU A 201 24.25 -14.47 -1.23
C LEU A 201 23.21 -13.84 -0.29
N LYS A 202 22.44 -12.91 -0.86
CA LYS A 202 21.30 -12.28 -0.21
C LYS A 202 20.04 -12.47 -1.03
N VAL A 203 18.98 -12.91 -0.36
CA VAL A 203 17.62 -12.94 -0.95
C VAL A 203 16.97 -11.59 -0.74
N SER A 204 16.82 -10.85 -1.83
CA SER A 204 16.15 -9.56 -1.87
C SER A 204 14.73 -9.70 -2.43
N TYR A 205 13.79 -8.93 -1.90
CA TYR A 205 12.43 -8.96 -2.42
C TYR A 205 11.69 -7.63 -2.24
N ALA A 206 10.73 -7.37 -3.11
CA ALA A 206 9.65 -6.42 -2.91
C ALA A 206 8.33 -7.16 -3.10
N LYS A 207 7.41 -7.04 -2.14
CA LYS A 207 6.13 -7.75 -2.18
C LYS A 207 4.97 -6.83 -1.87
N VAL A 208 3.82 -7.17 -2.43
CA VAL A 208 2.53 -6.62 -2.06
C VAL A 208 1.57 -7.71 -1.64
N ALA A 209 0.72 -7.40 -0.66
CA ALA A 209 -0.42 -8.19 -0.27
C ALA A 209 -1.65 -7.58 -0.93
N GLU A 210 -2.42 -8.41 -1.62
CA GLU A 210 -3.65 -8.02 -2.29
C GLU A 210 -4.78 -8.95 -1.84
N TYR A 211 -6.02 -8.47 -1.92
CA TYR A 211 -7.21 -9.28 -1.68
C TYR A 211 -7.70 -9.86 -3.00
N GLN A 212 -7.88 -11.18 -3.01
CA GLN A 212 -8.77 -11.81 -3.98
C GLN A 212 -10.20 -11.31 -3.73
N ARG A 213 -11.07 -11.38 -4.74
CA ARG A 213 -12.50 -11.02 -4.58
C ARG A 213 -13.21 -11.81 -3.46
N ARG A 214 -12.69 -12.99 -3.13
CA ARG A 214 -13.13 -13.82 -1.98
C ARG A 214 -12.60 -13.37 -0.61
N GLY A 215 -12.02 -12.17 -0.50
CA GLY A 215 -11.50 -11.61 0.75
C GLY A 215 -10.25 -12.27 1.33
N ALA A 216 -9.68 -13.28 0.67
CA ALA A 216 -8.43 -13.91 1.08
C ALA A 216 -7.23 -13.14 0.54
N VAL A 217 -6.21 -12.95 1.39
CA VAL A 217 -4.96 -12.29 0.99
C VAL A 217 -4.09 -13.24 0.17
N HIS A 218 -3.58 -12.73 -0.95
CA HIS A 218 -2.52 -13.33 -1.76
C HIS A 218 -1.32 -12.38 -1.86
N PHE A 219 -0.14 -12.91 -2.19
CA PHE A 219 1.07 -12.11 -2.33
C PHE A 219 1.56 -12.09 -3.77
N HIS A 220 1.93 -10.91 -4.25
CA HIS A 220 2.78 -10.75 -5.42
C HIS A 220 4.16 -10.30 -4.96
N ALA A 221 5.21 -10.95 -5.43
CA ALA A 221 6.56 -10.67 -5.02
C ALA A 221 7.53 -10.68 -6.19
N VAL A 222 8.35 -9.64 -6.28
CA VAL A 222 9.62 -9.69 -6.99
C VAL A 222 10.64 -10.26 -6.03
N ILE A 223 11.26 -11.37 -6.39
CA ILE A 223 12.32 -12.02 -5.60
C ILE A 223 13.57 -12.05 -6.46
N ARG A 224 14.69 -11.57 -5.91
CA ARG A 224 15.99 -11.41 -6.60
C ARG A 224 17.10 -11.99 -5.74
N LEU A 225 18.09 -12.59 -6.38
CA LEU A 225 19.33 -13.05 -5.76
C LEU A 225 20.42 -11.99 -5.96
N ASP A 226 21.02 -11.56 -4.88
CA ASP A 226 22.12 -10.58 -4.84
C ASP A 226 23.35 -11.20 -4.18
N GLY A 227 24.51 -10.55 -4.30
CA GLY A 227 25.66 -10.77 -3.42
C GLY A 227 25.36 -10.40 -1.95
N PRO A 228 26.26 -10.72 -1.00
CA PRO A 228 26.04 -10.49 0.43
C PRO A 228 25.64 -9.04 0.79
N ASP A 229 26.17 -8.05 0.08
CA ASP A 229 25.91 -6.65 0.38
C ASP A 229 24.57 -6.15 -0.19
N GLY A 230 24.04 -6.80 -1.24
CA GLY A 230 22.71 -6.56 -1.78
C GLY A 230 22.73 -6.06 -3.21
N ALA A 231 21.86 -5.10 -3.54
CA ALA A 231 21.62 -4.69 -4.93
C ALA A 231 22.87 -4.28 -5.74
N GLU A 232 23.90 -3.76 -5.08
CA GLU A 232 25.16 -3.31 -5.71
C GLU A 232 26.21 -4.42 -5.84
N ASP A 233 25.91 -5.63 -5.35
CA ASP A 233 26.86 -6.72 -5.23
C ASP A 233 26.39 -7.92 -6.05
N THR A 234 27.27 -8.40 -6.93
CA THR A 234 26.95 -9.41 -7.93
C THR A 234 26.73 -10.77 -7.25
N PRO A 235 25.63 -11.47 -7.54
CA PRO A 235 25.40 -12.80 -6.99
C PRO A 235 26.43 -13.82 -7.52
N PRO A 236 26.71 -14.90 -6.78
CA PRO A 236 27.58 -15.97 -7.24
C PRO A 236 27.07 -16.61 -8.54
N ALA A 237 27.97 -17.09 -9.40
CA ALA A 237 27.61 -17.67 -10.70
C ALA A 237 26.65 -18.87 -10.64
N TRP A 238 26.64 -19.62 -9.52
CA TRP A 238 25.70 -20.74 -9.32
C TRP A 238 24.27 -20.29 -8.99
N ALA A 239 24.08 -19.04 -8.57
CA ALA A 239 22.78 -18.49 -8.24
C ALA A 239 22.06 -18.12 -9.55
N THR A 240 21.32 -19.06 -10.14
CA THR A 240 20.60 -18.83 -11.40
C THR A 240 19.10 -18.59 -11.16
N THR A 241 18.40 -18.14 -12.22
CA THR A 241 16.94 -17.91 -12.15
C THR A 241 16.18 -19.23 -12.06
N GLU A 242 16.71 -20.29 -12.66
CA GLU A 242 16.21 -21.66 -12.61
C GLU A 242 16.33 -22.20 -11.18
N LEU A 243 17.50 -22.07 -10.56
CA LEU A 243 17.72 -22.48 -9.17
C LEU A 243 16.81 -21.71 -8.22
N LEU A 244 16.63 -20.40 -8.44
CA LEU A 244 15.67 -19.58 -7.68
C LEU A 244 14.24 -20.11 -7.82
N THR A 245 13.81 -20.40 -9.04
CA THR A 245 12.45 -20.90 -9.35
C THR A 245 12.18 -22.21 -8.61
N ASP A 246 13.10 -23.17 -8.68
CA ASP A 246 12.96 -24.47 -8.02
C ASP A 246 12.97 -24.33 -6.50
N ALA A 247 13.86 -23.49 -5.97
CA ALA A 247 13.92 -23.21 -4.52
C ALA A 247 12.62 -22.57 -4.02
N ILE A 248 12.00 -21.67 -4.79
CA ILE A 248 10.70 -21.07 -4.45
C ILE A 248 9.59 -22.13 -4.45
N ARG A 249 9.51 -22.99 -5.47
CA ARG A 249 8.49 -24.06 -5.51
C ARG A 249 8.58 -24.97 -4.29
N THR A 250 9.77 -25.45 -3.96
CA THR A 250 9.97 -26.30 -2.78
C THR A 250 9.68 -25.54 -1.48
N ALA A 251 10.19 -24.31 -1.33
CA ALA A 251 9.99 -23.53 -0.12
C ALA A 251 8.52 -23.16 0.11
N ALA A 252 7.76 -22.88 -0.95
CA ALA A 252 6.34 -22.62 -0.87
C ALA A 252 5.54 -23.85 -0.42
N GLY A 253 5.87 -25.03 -0.96
CA GLY A 253 5.23 -26.30 -0.57
C GLY A 253 5.54 -26.74 0.86
N LEU A 254 6.72 -26.38 1.39
CA LEU A 254 7.12 -26.66 2.78
C LEU A 254 6.65 -25.59 3.77
N ALA A 255 6.27 -24.39 3.30
CA ALA A 255 5.92 -23.29 4.17
C ALA A 255 4.64 -23.60 4.94
N GLU A 256 4.78 -23.64 6.26
CA GLU A 256 3.69 -23.89 7.18
C GLU A 256 3.81 -22.99 8.40
N THR A 257 2.67 -22.49 8.87
CA THR A 257 2.58 -21.74 10.13
C THR A 257 1.52 -22.37 11.04
N PRO A 258 1.86 -22.70 12.30
CA PRO A 258 0.87 -23.17 13.26
C PRO A 258 -0.12 -22.04 13.56
N GLY A 259 -1.39 -22.40 13.66
CA GLY A 259 -2.48 -21.55 14.10
C GLY A 259 -2.95 -21.90 15.51
N PRO A 260 -4.02 -21.25 15.98
CA PRO A 260 -4.61 -21.54 17.29
C PRO A 260 -5.31 -22.91 17.32
N ASP A 261 -5.34 -23.51 18.51
CA ASP A 261 -6.27 -24.61 18.82
C ASP A 261 -7.60 -24.00 19.26
N LEU A 262 -8.66 -24.34 18.54
CA LEU A 262 -9.98 -23.78 18.75
C LEU A 262 -11.01 -24.91 18.71
N ASP A 263 -11.75 -25.07 19.80
CA ASP A 263 -12.82 -26.08 19.91
C ASP A 263 -12.29 -27.50 19.61
N GLY A 264 -11.08 -27.82 20.06
CA GLY A 264 -10.41 -29.11 19.84
C GLY A 264 -9.84 -29.30 18.43
N HIS A 265 -9.74 -28.23 17.64
CA HIS A 265 -9.18 -28.23 16.29
C HIS A 265 -7.95 -27.34 16.20
N THR A 266 -6.77 -27.96 16.08
CA THR A 266 -5.52 -27.27 15.81
C THR A 266 -5.47 -26.78 14.37
N HIS A 267 -5.45 -25.47 14.19
CA HIS A 267 -5.34 -24.86 12.86
C HIS A 267 -3.88 -24.85 12.38
N THR A 268 -3.70 -25.05 11.07
CA THR A 268 -2.41 -24.95 10.40
C THR A 268 -2.59 -24.28 9.05
N PHE A 269 -1.69 -23.36 8.70
CA PHE A 269 -1.79 -22.55 7.49
C PHE A 269 -0.65 -22.83 6.51
N ARG A 270 -0.99 -23.10 5.25
CA ARG A 270 -0.09 -23.32 4.11
C ARG A 270 -0.61 -22.58 2.88
N PHE A 271 0.27 -22.25 1.93
CA PHE A 271 -0.19 -21.66 0.67
C PHE A 271 -1.12 -22.59 -0.10
N GLY A 272 -1.99 -22.00 -0.91
CA GLY A 272 -2.80 -22.74 -1.87
C GLY A 272 -1.93 -23.44 -2.92
N VAL A 273 -2.54 -24.37 -3.65
CA VAL A 273 -1.86 -25.14 -4.70
C VAL A 273 -1.42 -24.27 -5.89
N GLN A 274 -2.05 -23.12 -6.07
CA GLN A 274 -1.76 -22.20 -7.17
C GLN A 274 -0.57 -21.30 -6.80
N LEU A 275 0.55 -21.55 -7.48
CA LEU A 275 1.78 -20.76 -7.41
C LEU A 275 2.23 -20.45 -8.84
N ASP A 276 2.19 -19.18 -9.20
CA ASP A 276 2.67 -18.70 -10.50
C ASP A 276 4.05 -18.06 -10.32
N ILE A 277 5.06 -18.53 -11.07
CA ILE A 277 6.44 -18.02 -11.01
C ILE A 277 6.87 -17.71 -12.43
N ARG A 278 7.24 -16.45 -12.67
CA ARG A 278 7.67 -15.95 -13.98
C ARG A 278 9.04 -15.30 -13.87
N PRO A 279 10.06 -15.83 -14.56
CA PRO A 279 11.33 -15.13 -14.73
C PRO A 279 11.13 -13.70 -15.26
N ILE A 280 11.86 -12.73 -14.70
CA ILE A 280 11.87 -11.36 -15.21
C ILE A 280 13.18 -11.15 -15.96
N ARG A 281 13.11 -10.95 -17.28
CA ARG A 281 14.30 -10.70 -18.11
C ARG A 281 14.60 -9.20 -18.20
N SER A 282 15.88 -8.86 -18.44
CA SER A 282 16.25 -7.49 -18.78
C SER A 282 15.67 -7.11 -20.15
N ALA A 283 15.46 -5.81 -20.39
CA ALA A 283 14.77 -5.29 -21.57
C ALA A 283 15.47 -5.59 -22.92
N ASP A 284 16.68 -6.15 -22.90
CA ASP A 284 17.50 -6.41 -24.10
C ASP A 284 17.15 -7.71 -24.83
N PHE A 285 16.23 -8.54 -24.30
CA PHE A 285 15.79 -9.77 -24.96
C PHE A 285 14.51 -9.56 -25.79
N LYS A 286 14.65 -9.51 -27.12
CA LYS A 286 13.56 -9.44 -28.10
C LYS A 286 12.82 -10.79 -28.22
N GLY A 287 11.92 -11.09 -27.29
CA GLY A 287 10.99 -12.22 -27.34
C GLY A 287 9.54 -11.79 -27.10
N THR A 288 8.58 -12.40 -27.81
CA THR A 288 7.17 -11.96 -27.94
C THR A 288 6.20 -12.44 -26.85
N SER A 289 6.68 -12.86 -25.68
CA SER A 289 5.79 -13.28 -24.57
C SER A 289 6.27 -12.98 -23.15
N ASP A 290 7.35 -12.21 -22.96
CA ASP A 290 8.09 -12.20 -21.68
C ASP A 290 7.90 -10.92 -20.85
N LEU A 291 7.90 -11.06 -19.51
CA LEU A 291 7.59 -9.99 -18.54
C LEU A 291 8.80 -9.05 -18.33
N ASN A 292 8.66 -7.78 -18.72
CA ASN A 292 9.72 -6.77 -18.56
C ASN A 292 9.67 -6.04 -17.20
N SER A 293 10.82 -5.52 -16.73
CA SER A 293 10.97 -4.87 -15.42
C SER A 293 9.97 -3.73 -15.17
N ARG A 294 9.66 -2.93 -16.19
CA ARG A 294 8.74 -1.79 -16.06
C ARG A 294 7.30 -2.24 -15.87
N ALA A 295 6.85 -3.28 -16.57
CA ALA A 295 5.53 -3.86 -16.40
C ALA A 295 5.35 -4.41 -14.97
N VAL A 296 6.37 -5.08 -14.44
CA VAL A 296 6.37 -5.56 -13.04
C VAL A 296 6.30 -4.42 -12.04
N ALA A 297 7.10 -3.37 -12.23
CA ALA A 297 7.07 -2.21 -11.34
C ALA A 297 5.71 -1.51 -11.36
N SER A 298 5.11 -1.32 -12.54
CA SER A 298 3.76 -0.79 -12.70
C SER A 298 2.72 -1.67 -12.01
N TYR A 299 2.82 -3.00 -12.17
CA TYR A 299 1.93 -3.95 -11.53
C TYR A 299 2.03 -3.87 -10.00
N ILE A 300 3.23 -3.99 -9.42
CA ILE A 300 3.42 -3.89 -7.96
C ILE A 300 2.92 -2.54 -7.43
N ALA A 301 3.22 -1.44 -8.12
CA ALA A 301 2.76 -0.11 -7.73
C ALA A 301 1.24 0.01 -7.73
N LYS A 302 0.55 -0.53 -8.75
CA LYS A 302 -0.92 -0.57 -8.87
C LYS A 302 -1.56 -1.17 -7.62
N TYR A 303 -1.01 -2.26 -7.08
CA TYR A 303 -1.59 -2.92 -5.90
C TYR A 303 -1.16 -2.34 -4.56
N ALA A 304 -0.08 -1.54 -4.54
CA ALA A 304 0.40 -0.94 -3.31
C ALA A 304 -0.56 0.11 -2.71
N THR A 305 -1.45 0.68 -3.54
CA THR A 305 -2.48 1.65 -3.13
C THR A 305 -3.86 1.03 -2.92
N LYS A 306 -4.07 -0.22 -3.37
CA LYS A 306 -5.33 -0.94 -3.15
C LYS A 306 -5.42 -1.45 -1.72
N GLY A 307 -6.65 -1.54 -1.23
CA GLY A 307 -6.99 -2.15 0.05
C GLY A 307 -8.02 -3.26 -0.10
N ALA A 308 -8.62 -3.69 1.01
CA ALA A 308 -9.65 -4.72 0.96
C ALA A 308 -10.92 -4.22 0.25
N GLU A 309 -11.16 -2.91 0.27
CA GLU A 309 -12.36 -2.26 -0.25
C GLU A 309 -12.55 -2.48 -1.75
N THR A 310 -11.46 -2.50 -2.53
CA THR A 310 -11.51 -2.70 -3.98
C THR A 310 -11.97 -4.11 -4.37
N ALA A 311 -11.69 -5.11 -3.53
CA ALA A 311 -12.01 -6.50 -3.84
C ALA A 311 -13.30 -6.98 -3.19
N THR A 312 -13.71 -6.37 -2.07
CA THR A 312 -14.78 -6.92 -1.21
C THR A 312 -15.81 -5.88 -0.76
N GLY A 313 -15.64 -4.60 -1.13
CA GLY A 313 -16.50 -3.50 -0.68
C GLY A 313 -16.37 -3.20 0.82
N THR A 314 -15.28 -3.64 1.47
CA THR A 314 -15.05 -3.43 2.91
C THR A 314 -14.84 -1.96 3.28
N LEU A 315 -15.06 -1.66 4.55
CA LEU A 315 -14.78 -0.33 5.10
C LEU A 315 -13.28 -0.07 5.15
N ASP A 316 -12.87 1.12 4.73
CA ASP A 316 -11.49 1.60 4.79
C ASP A 316 -11.10 2.17 6.17
N ARG A 317 -11.90 1.94 7.22
CA ARG A 317 -11.69 2.42 8.61
C ARG A 317 -11.89 1.29 9.61
N PRO A 318 -11.18 1.33 10.75
CA PRO A 318 -11.49 0.48 11.89
C PRO A 318 -12.97 0.53 12.26
N ILE A 319 -13.54 -0.66 12.42
CA ILE A 319 -14.91 -0.85 12.90
C ILE A 319 -14.82 -0.84 14.43
N ARG A 320 -15.57 0.04 15.07
CA ARG A 320 -15.64 0.18 16.54
C ARG A 320 -16.87 -0.49 17.11
N ASN A 321 -17.96 -0.51 16.35
CA ASN A 321 -19.17 -1.24 16.71
C ASN A 321 -19.80 -1.80 15.42
N PRO A 322 -19.82 -3.14 15.24
CA PRO A 322 -20.30 -3.73 14.00
C PRO A 322 -21.79 -3.50 13.78
N ILE A 323 -22.59 -3.27 14.83
CA ILE A 323 -24.01 -2.98 14.70
C ILE A 323 -24.18 -1.61 14.03
N THR A 324 -23.58 -0.56 14.57
CA THR A 324 -23.77 0.80 14.05
C THR A 324 -22.96 1.06 12.79
N ASP A 325 -21.74 0.52 12.69
CA ASP A 325 -20.82 0.87 11.61
C ASP A 325 -21.13 0.12 10.29
N LEU A 326 -21.87 -0.99 10.36
CA LEU A 326 -22.26 -1.79 9.19
C LEU A 326 -23.70 -1.53 8.74
N ILE A 327 -24.52 -0.83 9.53
CA ILE A 327 -25.83 -0.34 9.09
C ILE A 327 -25.60 0.81 8.10
N GLY A 328 -26.20 0.70 6.90
CA GLY A 328 -26.02 1.70 5.83
C GLY A 328 -24.64 1.68 5.15
N ALA A 329 -23.74 0.76 5.53
CA ALA A 329 -22.49 0.54 4.83
C ALA A 329 -22.73 -0.34 3.59
N GLU A 330 -22.18 0.06 2.45
CA GLU A 330 -22.20 -0.69 1.18
C GLU A 330 -21.19 -1.84 1.19
N VAL A 331 -21.20 -2.65 2.25
CA VAL A 331 -20.40 -3.88 2.34
C VAL A 331 -21.19 -5.05 1.77
N THR A 332 -20.51 -5.91 1.00
CA THR A 332 -21.11 -7.17 0.52
C THR A 332 -21.47 -8.08 1.70
N ASP A 333 -22.47 -8.95 1.55
CA ASP A 333 -22.84 -9.92 2.59
C ASP A 333 -21.69 -10.84 2.97
N HIS A 334 -20.88 -11.24 1.98
CA HIS A 334 -19.67 -12.01 2.21
C HIS A 334 -18.66 -11.26 3.09
N ALA A 335 -18.35 -10.00 2.75
CA ALA A 335 -17.46 -9.17 3.54
C ALA A 335 -18.01 -8.92 4.96
N ARG A 336 -19.32 -8.68 5.07
CA ARG A 336 -20.03 -8.53 6.35
C ARG A 336 -19.83 -9.77 7.22
N GLN A 337 -19.98 -10.97 6.65
CA GLN A 337 -19.80 -12.21 7.38
C GLN A 337 -18.35 -12.45 7.82
N MET A 338 -17.36 -12.11 6.99
CA MET A 338 -15.94 -12.13 7.39
C MET A 338 -15.65 -11.12 8.51
N ILE A 339 -16.20 -9.91 8.44
CA ILE A 339 -16.08 -8.87 9.48
C ILE A 339 -16.68 -9.39 10.80
N LEU A 340 -17.90 -9.91 10.77
CA LEU A 340 -18.56 -10.46 11.96
C LEU A 340 -17.78 -11.64 12.54
N THR A 341 -17.18 -12.47 11.68
CA THR A 341 -16.28 -13.56 12.11
C THR A 341 -15.04 -13.02 12.82
N CYS A 342 -14.41 -11.94 12.32
CA CYS A 342 -13.32 -11.27 13.02
C CYS A 342 -13.74 -10.77 14.41
N TRP A 343 -14.98 -10.25 14.53
CA TRP A 343 -15.52 -9.75 15.80
C TRP A 343 -15.79 -10.85 16.81
N HIS A 344 -16.34 -11.98 16.34
CA HIS A 344 -16.60 -13.17 17.15
C HIS A 344 -15.29 -13.81 17.62
N LEU A 345 -14.36 -14.09 16.71
CA LEU A 345 -13.06 -14.66 17.06
C LEU A 345 -12.24 -13.71 17.94
N GLY A 346 -12.25 -12.41 17.65
CA GLY A 346 -11.57 -11.41 18.46
C GLY A 346 -12.21 -11.13 19.82
N ALA A 347 -13.31 -11.82 20.17
CA ALA A 347 -13.86 -11.85 21.52
C ALA A 347 -13.16 -12.87 22.43
N ARG A 348 -12.41 -13.82 21.85
CA ARG A 348 -11.81 -14.93 22.58
C ARG A 348 -10.47 -14.54 23.18
N PRO A 349 -10.25 -14.75 24.49
CA PRO A 349 -8.97 -14.41 25.14
C PRO A 349 -7.77 -15.09 24.49
N GLU A 350 -7.89 -16.37 24.08
CA GLU A 350 -6.81 -17.09 23.43
C GLU A 350 -6.38 -16.52 22.05
N LEU A 351 -7.13 -15.58 21.47
CA LEU A 351 -6.83 -14.93 20.19
C LEU A 351 -6.52 -13.43 20.31
N GLU A 352 -6.27 -12.92 21.52
CA GLU A 352 -6.07 -11.49 21.78
C GLU A 352 -4.89 -10.90 20.97
N ASP A 353 -3.81 -11.68 20.82
CA ASP A 353 -2.58 -11.30 20.11
C ASP A 353 -2.81 -11.03 18.60
N LEU A 354 -3.81 -11.69 18.01
CA LEU A 354 -4.22 -11.49 16.62
C LEU A 354 -4.92 -10.14 16.41
N ARG A 355 -5.53 -9.58 17.46
CA ARG A 355 -6.25 -8.29 17.45
C ARG A 355 -7.32 -8.21 16.36
N LEU A 356 -8.06 -9.29 16.15
CA LEU A 356 -8.97 -9.44 15.00
C LEU A 356 -10.03 -8.33 14.90
N ARG A 357 -10.58 -7.84 16.03
CA ARG A 357 -11.52 -6.71 16.03
C ARG A 357 -10.91 -5.43 15.45
N LYS A 358 -9.66 -5.12 15.81
CA LYS A 358 -8.93 -3.94 15.29
C LYS A 358 -8.77 -4.03 13.77
N TRP A 359 -8.57 -5.24 13.25
CA TRP A 359 -8.30 -5.51 11.84
C TRP A 359 -9.53 -6.06 11.07
N ALA A 360 -10.73 -5.99 11.64
CA ALA A 360 -11.95 -6.53 11.01
C ALA A 360 -12.26 -5.84 9.67
N HIS A 361 -12.01 -4.53 9.58
CA HIS A 361 -12.11 -3.75 8.35
C HIS A 361 -11.12 -4.18 7.24
N MET A 362 -10.09 -4.94 7.63
CA MET A 362 -9.12 -5.60 6.75
C MET A 362 -9.32 -7.12 6.74
N LEU A 363 -10.51 -7.61 7.05
CA LEU A 363 -10.86 -9.04 7.04
C LEU A 363 -9.88 -9.92 7.84
N GLY A 364 -9.31 -9.38 8.93
CA GLY A 364 -8.36 -10.06 9.81
C GLY A 364 -6.88 -9.91 9.42
N PHE A 365 -6.56 -9.36 8.24
CA PHE A 365 -5.18 -9.14 7.85
C PHE A 365 -4.55 -8.00 8.66
N ARG A 366 -3.47 -8.32 9.36
CA ARG A 366 -2.74 -7.40 10.24
C ARG A 366 -1.36 -7.01 9.71
N GLY A 367 -1.03 -7.41 8.48
CA GLY A 367 0.27 -7.19 7.87
C GLY A 367 0.38 -5.86 7.12
N HIS A 368 1.59 -5.55 6.68
CA HIS A 368 1.83 -4.46 5.74
C HIS A 368 1.49 -4.88 4.31
N PHE A 369 0.79 -3.99 3.60
CA PHE A 369 0.37 -4.20 2.21
C PHE A 369 1.50 -4.17 1.21
N SER A 370 2.56 -3.41 1.48
CA SER A 370 3.75 -3.36 0.64
C SER A 370 4.96 -3.37 1.54
N THR A 371 5.90 -4.26 1.26
CA THR A 371 7.15 -4.40 2.02
C THR A 371 8.28 -4.79 1.08
N LYS A 372 9.49 -4.33 1.37
CA LYS A 372 10.71 -4.80 0.71
C LYS A 372 11.74 -5.28 1.73
N SER A 373 12.67 -6.12 1.30
CA SER A 373 13.90 -6.37 2.05
C SER A 373 14.75 -5.09 2.12
N ARG A 374 15.58 -4.97 3.16
CA ARG A 374 16.34 -3.74 3.44
C ARG A 374 17.23 -3.33 2.24
N ALA A 375 17.96 -4.30 1.68
CA ALA A 375 18.93 -4.09 0.60
C ALA A 375 18.37 -4.29 -0.83
N TYR A 376 17.04 -4.30 -0.99
CA TYR A 376 16.43 -4.49 -2.31
C TYR A 376 16.69 -3.31 -3.27
N SER A 377 16.58 -2.09 -2.75
CA SER A 377 16.75 -0.82 -3.48
C SER A 377 16.70 0.38 -2.50
N VAL A 378 16.50 1.60 -3.03
CA VAL A 378 16.16 2.85 -2.33
C VAL A 378 14.99 2.70 -1.34
N THR A 379 14.83 3.66 -0.42
CA THR A 379 13.70 3.69 0.53
C THR A 379 12.64 4.73 0.16
N LEU A 380 11.38 4.49 0.57
CA LEU A 380 10.33 5.52 0.48
C LEU A 380 10.69 6.79 1.26
N GLY A 381 11.47 6.67 2.33
CA GLY A 381 11.99 7.82 3.07
C GLY A 381 12.94 8.67 2.23
N ALA A 382 13.91 8.03 1.55
CA ALA A 382 14.84 8.70 0.67
C ALA A 382 14.13 9.41 -0.51
N LEU A 383 13.14 8.76 -1.14
CA LEU A 383 12.35 9.37 -2.22
C LEU A 383 11.54 10.59 -1.74
N ARG A 384 11.03 10.55 -0.50
CA ARG A 384 10.33 11.69 0.10
C ARG A 384 11.29 12.82 0.45
N GLN A 385 12.49 12.48 0.94
CA GLN A 385 13.52 13.46 1.26
C GLN A 385 14.01 14.18 0.00
N GLU A 386 14.36 13.43 -1.06
CA GLU A 386 14.77 14.00 -2.35
C GLU A 386 13.71 14.97 -2.90
N ARG A 387 12.43 14.62 -2.77
CA ARG A 387 11.31 15.49 -3.16
C ARG A 387 11.19 16.72 -2.25
N ALA A 388 11.44 16.58 -0.95
CA ALA A 388 11.42 17.69 0.00
C ALA A 388 12.57 18.68 -0.28
N ASP A 389 13.77 18.17 -0.51
CA ASP A 389 14.96 18.96 -0.83
C ASP A 389 14.78 19.73 -2.14
N HIS A 390 14.24 19.07 -3.17
CA HIS A 390 13.92 19.75 -4.43
C HIS A 390 12.88 20.87 -4.25
N ASN A 391 11.83 20.63 -3.45
CA ASN A 391 10.83 21.66 -3.16
C ASN A 391 11.40 22.82 -2.33
N GLU A 392 12.31 22.55 -1.39
CA GLU A 392 13.01 23.55 -0.60
C GLU A 392 13.94 24.40 -1.47
N ALA A 393 14.71 23.78 -2.38
CA ALA A 393 15.55 24.48 -3.34
C ALA A 393 14.73 25.43 -4.23
N LEU A 394 13.64 24.95 -4.82
CA LEU A 394 12.72 25.79 -5.60
C LEU A 394 12.09 26.90 -4.77
N ALA A 395 11.78 26.66 -3.50
CA ALA A 395 11.24 27.69 -2.61
C ALA A 395 12.28 28.79 -2.33
N ARG A 396 13.55 28.41 -2.17
CA ARG A 396 14.68 29.33 -1.97
C ARG A 396 14.95 30.18 -3.21
N GLU A 397 14.98 29.56 -4.39
CA GLU A 397 15.14 30.27 -5.68
C GLU A 397 14.06 31.35 -5.83
N ARG A 398 12.78 30.98 -5.64
CA ARG A 398 11.67 31.93 -5.72
C ARG A 398 11.74 33.06 -4.69
N ALA A 399 12.21 32.74 -3.48
CA ALA A 399 12.35 33.74 -2.42
C ALA A 399 13.48 34.74 -2.75
N ALA A 400 14.60 34.25 -3.29
CA ALA A 400 15.68 35.10 -3.78
C ALA A 400 15.24 35.99 -4.95
N GLU A 401 14.51 35.44 -5.94
CA GLU A 401 13.94 36.22 -7.06
C GLU A 401 12.96 37.30 -6.59
N ALA A 402 12.22 37.04 -5.50
CA ALA A 402 11.31 38.00 -4.88
C ALA A 402 12.02 39.05 -3.99
N GLY A 403 13.35 39.05 -3.92
CA GLY A 403 14.12 39.99 -3.09
C GLY A 403 14.15 39.64 -1.59
N HIS A 404 13.74 38.43 -1.22
CA HIS A 404 13.67 37.95 0.15
C HIS A 404 14.42 36.61 0.30
N PRO A 405 15.75 36.58 0.09
CA PRO A 405 16.52 35.34 0.16
C PRO A 405 16.39 34.69 1.55
N LEU A 406 16.20 33.37 1.56
CA LEU A 406 16.13 32.60 2.81
C LEU A 406 17.55 32.36 3.37
N PRO A 407 17.73 32.35 4.71
CA PRO A 407 19.01 32.10 5.35
C PRO A 407 19.66 30.78 4.90
N ASP A 408 20.99 30.73 4.85
CA ASP A 408 21.75 29.53 4.48
C ASP A 408 21.39 28.35 5.41
N PRO A 409 20.93 27.19 4.87
CA PRO A 409 20.58 26.03 5.70
C PRO A 409 21.70 25.57 6.63
N ASP A 410 22.96 25.68 6.20
CA ASP A 410 24.11 25.19 6.97
C ASP A 410 24.43 26.09 8.18
N THR A 411 23.86 27.29 8.20
CA THR A 411 24.00 28.27 9.29
C THR A 411 22.81 28.26 10.25
N VAL A 412 21.79 27.42 10.02
CA VAL A 412 20.51 27.49 10.73
C VAL A 412 20.19 26.18 11.47
N LEU A 413 19.91 26.30 12.77
CA LEU A 413 19.26 25.28 13.57
C LEU A 413 17.72 25.41 13.43
N VAL A 414 17.06 24.35 12.99
CA VAL A 414 15.59 24.29 12.90
C VAL A 414 15.02 23.69 14.18
N LEU A 415 14.34 24.52 14.98
CA LEU A 415 13.57 24.10 16.15
C LEU A 415 12.10 24.03 15.76
N SER A 416 11.45 22.89 15.97
CA SER A 416 10.03 22.74 15.61
C SER A 416 9.26 22.00 16.67
N HIS A 417 8.07 22.52 16.98
CA HIS A 417 7.11 21.90 17.88
C HIS A 417 5.73 21.97 17.25
N TRP A 418 5.21 20.83 16.81
CA TRP A 418 3.90 20.71 16.18
C TRP A 418 3.05 19.66 16.89
N ARG A 419 1.82 20.01 17.24
CA ARG A 419 0.82 19.14 17.86
C ARG A 419 -0.30 18.86 16.87
N PHE A 420 -0.76 17.61 16.83
CA PHE A 420 -1.94 17.24 16.07
C PHE A 420 -3.17 18.01 16.55
N ALA A 421 -3.85 18.69 15.64
CA ALA A 421 -5.06 19.48 15.92
C ALA A 421 -6.32 18.92 15.23
N GLY A 422 -6.15 18.05 14.23
CA GLY A 422 -7.27 17.42 13.55
C GLY A 422 -6.93 16.91 12.15
N THR A 423 -7.96 16.47 11.43
CA THR A 423 -7.88 15.99 10.05
C THR A 423 -9.03 16.53 9.23
N GLY A 424 -8.80 16.75 7.94
CA GLY A 424 -9.82 17.10 6.97
C GLY A 424 -9.89 18.60 6.66
N MET A 425 -10.62 18.90 5.59
CA MET A 425 -10.87 20.25 5.12
C MET A 425 -12.12 20.87 5.77
N THR A 426 -12.12 22.18 5.94
CA THR A 426 -13.38 22.92 6.15
C THR A 426 -14.20 22.94 4.86
N ALA A 427 -15.47 23.33 4.94
CA ALA A 427 -16.31 23.47 3.74
C ALA A 427 -15.73 24.51 2.74
N ALA A 428 -15.15 25.60 3.26
CA ALA A 428 -14.48 26.62 2.43
C ALA A 428 -13.22 26.07 1.75
N GLU A 429 -12.40 25.31 2.47
CA GLU A 429 -11.17 24.72 1.90
C GLU A 429 -11.49 23.68 0.85
N HIS A 430 -12.50 22.84 1.09
CA HIS A 430 -12.97 21.86 0.12
C HIS A 430 -13.44 22.54 -1.16
N PHE A 431 -14.22 23.63 -1.03
CA PHE A 431 -14.68 24.41 -2.17
C PHE A 431 -13.52 25.02 -2.96
N ILE A 432 -12.50 25.59 -2.28
CA ILE A 432 -11.30 26.11 -2.94
C ILE A 432 -10.50 25.00 -3.64
N ALA A 433 -10.37 23.83 -3.02
CA ALA A 433 -9.55 22.74 -3.52
C ALA A 433 -10.20 21.98 -4.70
N HIS A 434 -11.52 21.89 -4.72
CA HIS A 434 -12.25 20.99 -5.63
C HIS A 434 -13.31 21.68 -6.49
N GLY A 435 -13.61 22.97 -6.24
CA GLY A 435 -14.66 23.70 -6.95
C GLY A 435 -16.08 23.19 -6.67
N THR A 436 -16.25 22.32 -5.67
CA THR A 436 -17.52 21.67 -5.31
C THR A 436 -17.69 21.60 -3.79
N PRO A 437 -18.94 21.60 -3.28
CA PRO A 437 -19.20 21.31 -1.87
C PRO A 437 -18.62 19.95 -1.45
N PRO A 438 -18.23 19.75 -0.17
CA PRO A 438 -17.95 18.42 0.32
C PRO A 438 -19.20 17.54 0.13
N PRO A 439 -19.05 16.24 -0.20
CA PRO A 439 -20.19 15.34 -0.24
C PRO A 439 -20.91 15.42 1.11
N SER A 440 -22.23 15.67 1.11
CA SER A 440 -23.06 15.46 2.29
C SER A 440 -22.82 14.03 2.79
N ALA A 441 -22.91 13.79 4.10
CA ALA A 441 -22.73 12.46 4.71
C ALA A 441 -23.85 11.47 4.32
N SER A 442 -24.00 11.21 3.02
CA SER A 442 -24.91 10.28 2.37
C SER A 442 -24.20 9.77 1.11
N PRO A 443 -24.07 8.45 0.91
CA PRO A 443 -23.22 7.90 -0.13
C PRO A 443 -23.92 7.99 -1.48
N THR A 444 -23.40 8.83 -2.37
CA THR A 444 -23.64 8.68 -3.82
C THR A 444 -22.30 8.82 -4.50
N THR A 445 -21.72 7.70 -4.89
CA THR A 445 -20.54 7.64 -5.76
C THR A 445 -20.96 7.95 -7.20
N SER A 446 -20.40 9.01 -7.77
CA SER A 446 -20.28 9.12 -9.22
C SER A 446 -19.23 8.09 -9.67
N ALA A 447 -19.68 7.13 -10.47
CA ALA A 447 -18.80 6.24 -11.21
C ALA A 447 -18.18 7.07 -12.35
N ASP A 448 -16.92 7.45 -12.19
CA ASP A 448 -16.11 7.88 -13.33
C ASP A 448 -15.53 6.62 -13.99
N ASP A 449 -15.79 6.56 -15.30
CA ASP A 449 -15.44 5.52 -16.26
C ASP A 449 -13.94 5.56 -16.57
N ASP A 450 -13.16 4.74 -15.86
CA ASP A 450 -11.77 4.43 -16.25
C ASP A 450 -11.78 3.24 -17.22
N THR A 451 -12.11 3.50 -18.47
CA THR A 451 -11.84 2.60 -19.60
C THR A 451 -10.37 2.72 -20.01
N GLU A 452 -9.46 2.06 -19.28
CA GLU A 452 -8.09 1.81 -19.73
C GLU A 452 -7.84 0.31 -19.92
N GLY A 453 -7.41 -0.05 -21.14
CA GLY A 453 -7.34 -1.40 -21.68
C GLY A 453 -6.71 -2.44 -20.74
N ASP A 454 -7.52 -3.43 -20.40
CA ASP A 454 -7.10 -4.65 -19.74
C ASP A 454 -6.10 -5.41 -20.63
N SER A 455 -4.82 -5.26 -20.32
CA SER A 455 -3.91 -6.40 -20.51
C SER A 455 -4.28 -7.40 -19.41
N ALA A 456 -5.11 -8.38 -19.78
CA ALA A 456 -5.61 -9.42 -18.91
C ALA A 456 -4.45 -10.17 -18.24
N TRP A 457 -4.10 -9.75 -17.03
CA TRP A 457 -3.21 -10.46 -16.12
C TRP A 457 -4.03 -11.01 -14.96
N THR A 458 -5.02 -11.82 -15.30
CA THR A 458 -5.61 -12.75 -14.35
C THR A 458 -4.67 -13.94 -14.23
N ALA A 459 -4.04 -14.11 -13.08
CA ALA A 459 -3.75 -15.47 -12.65
C ALA A 459 -5.11 -16.17 -12.64
N ASP A 460 -5.29 -17.18 -13.49
CA ASP A 460 -6.51 -17.98 -13.56
C ASP A 460 -6.86 -18.42 -12.14
N ALA A 461 -7.79 -17.71 -11.49
CA ALA A 461 -8.30 -18.06 -10.17
C ALA A 461 -9.24 -19.25 -10.38
N THR A 462 -8.65 -20.40 -10.67
CA THR A 462 -9.34 -21.67 -10.77
C THR A 462 -9.15 -22.42 -9.47
N ASN A 463 -10.25 -22.43 -8.71
CA ASN A 463 -10.59 -23.16 -7.46
C ASN A 463 -10.41 -22.45 -6.11
#